data_AF-A0AAD7P2B1-F1
#
_entry.id   AF-A0AAD7P2B1-F1
#
_cell.length_a   1.000
_cell.length_b   1.000
_cell.length_c   1.000
_cell.angle_alpha   90.00
_cell.angle_beta   90.00
_cell.angle_gamma   90.00
#
_symmetry.space_group_name_H-M   'P 1'
#
loop_
_entity.id
_entity.type
_entity.pdbx_description
1 polymer ?
#
loop_
_entity_poly.entity_id
_entity_poly.type
_entity_poly.pdbx_seq_one_letter_code
_entity_poly.pdbx_strand_id
1 'polypeptide(L)'
;RRGIPLSLETIADYVSELAGEDISVNWAKKFKECNPDLKVKWTTNLEECCARALSRPVVQDYFELLRDTIERYDAKPKNIFNMDEKVIRLASFLLI
;
A
#
# COMPACT_ATOMS: atom_id res chain seq x y z
N ARG A 1 -19.27 5.07 -8.38
CA ARG A 1 -18.52 6.35 -8.44
C ARG A 1 -17.91 6.44 -9.85
N ARG A 2 -18.24 7.45 -10.65
CA ARG A 2 -17.60 7.64 -11.97
C ARG A 2 -16.18 8.15 -11.71
N GLY A 3 -15.17 7.52 -12.29
CA GLY A 3 -13.79 7.99 -12.16
C GLY A 3 -13.66 9.37 -12.77
N ILE A 4 -13.16 10.34 -11.99
CA ILE A 4 -12.78 11.65 -12.52
C ILE A 4 -11.53 11.40 -13.39
N PRO A 5 -11.49 11.87 -14.64
CA PRO A 5 -10.29 11.79 -15.44
C PRO A 5 -9.15 12.52 -14.71
N LEU A 6 -8.05 11.82 -14.44
CA LEU A 6 -6.82 12.41 -13.93
C LEU A 6 -6.19 13.26 -15.05
N SER A 7 -6.62 14.52 -15.16
CA SER A 7 -5.95 15.54 -15.96
C SER A 7 -4.85 16.21 -15.11
N LEU A 8 -3.93 16.92 -15.77
CA LEU A 8 -2.91 17.70 -15.06
C LEU A 8 -3.54 18.83 -14.23
N GLU A 9 -4.70 19.33 -14.64
CA GLU A 9 -5.50 20.34 -13.92
C GLU A 9 -6.04 19.74 -12.63
N THR A 10 -6.70 18.58 -12.70
CA THR A 10 -7.20 17.88 -11.51
C THR A 10 -6.08 17.58 -10.50
N ILE A 11 -4.89 17.20 -10.98
CA ILE A 11 -3.72 16.96 -10.12
C ILE A 11 -3.26 18.27 -9.47
N ALA A 12 -3.19 19.36 -10.23
CA ALA A 12 -2.83 20.66 -9.69
C ALA A 12 -3.82 21.12 -8.61
N ASP A 13 -5.13 21.00 -8.86
CA ASP A 13 -6.19 21.35 -7.91
C ASP A 13 -6.07 20.57 -6.59
N TYR A 14 -5.88 19.24 -6.66
CA TYR A 14 -5.68 18.41 -5.47
C TYR A 14 -4.45 18.83 -4.67
N VAL A 15 -3.35 19.13 -5.36
CA VAL A 15 -2.11 19.52 -4.69
C VAL A 15 -2.24 20.93 -4.11
N SER A 16 -2.95 21.84 -4.77
CA SER A 16 -3.28 23.16 -4.23
C SER A 16 -4.09 23.05 -2.93
N GLU A 17 -5.09 22.17 -2.89
CA GLU A 17 -5.89 21.90 -1.68
C GLU A 17 -5.03 21.34 -0.54
N LEU A 18 -4.13 20.39 -0.85
CA LEU A 18 -3.25 19.78 0.15
C LEU A 18 -2.15 20.73 0.66
N ALA A 19 -1.64 21.60 -0.21
CA ALA A 19 -0.57 22.54 0.10
C ALA A 19 -1.08 23.84 0.74
N GLY A 20 -2.36 24.19 0.54
CA GLY A 20 -2.93 25.46 0.98
C GLY A 20 -2.48 26.66 0.14
N GLU A 21 -1.89 26.43 -1.03
CA GLU A 21 -1.36 27.44 -1.95
C GLU A 21 -1.76 27.12 -3.38
N ASP A 22 -1.84 28.14 -4.25
CA ASP A 22 -2.23 27.92 -5.64
C ASP A 22 -1.07 27.33 -6.46
N ILE A 23 -1.19 26.05 -6.82
CA ILE A 23 -0.17 25.31 -7.56
C ILE A 23 -0.52 25.28 -9.05
N SER A 24 0.39 25.81 -9.86
CA SER A 24 0.20 25.82 -11.32
C SER A 24 0.22 24.41 -11.94
N VAL A 25 -0.50 24.24 -13.04
CA VAL A 25 -0.46 23.03 -13.88
C VAL A 25 0.96 22.66 -14.36
N ASN A 26 1.85 23.66 -14.48
CA ASN A 26 3.26 23.43 -14.83
C ASN A 26 3.99 22.61 -13.78
N TRP A 27 3.60 22.72 -12.50
CA TRP A 27 4.12 21.86 -11.45
C TRP A 27 3.75 20.40 -11.70
N ALA A 28 2.47 20.12 -12.00
CA ALA A 28 1.99 18.76 -12.28
C ALA A 28 2.69 18.16 -13.52
N LYS A 29 2.97 18.98 -14.54
CA LYS A 29 3.76 18.60 -15.71
C LYS A 29 5.19 18.21 -15.33
N LYS A 30 5.91 19.07 -14.61
CA LYS A 30 7.28 18.80 -14.15
C LYS A 30 7.35 17.59 -13.23
N PHE A 31 6.37 17.44 -12.34
CA PHE A 31 6.27 16.29 -11.45
C PHE A 31 6.19 14.98 -12.23
N LYS A 32 5.39 14.94 -13.30
CA LYS A 32 5.32 13.77 -14.18
C LYS A 32 6.63 13.53 -14.94
N GLU A 33 7.29 14.58 -15.41
CA GLU A 33 8.59 14.48 -16.10
C GLU A 33 9.70 13.98 -15.18
N CYS A 34 9.72 14.40 -13.92
CA CYS A 34 10.70 13.95 -12.92
C CYS A 34 10.45 12.52 -12.41
N ASN A 35 9.25 11.97 -12.64
CA ASN A 35 8.86 10.66 -12.13
C ASN A 35 8.31 9.78 -13.27
N PRO A 36 9.14 9.42 -14.27
CA PRO A 36 8.69 8.64 -15.43
C PRO A 36 8.17 7.24 -15.07
N ASP A 37 8.55 6.72 -13.91
CA ASP A 37 8.13 5.42 -13.40
C ASP A 37 6.69 5.41 -12.86
N LEU A 38 6.12 6.60 -12.57
CA LEU A 38 4.73 6.73 -12.14
C LEU A 38 3.80 6.46 -13.32
N LYS A 39 3.25 5.24 -13.33
CA LYS A 39 2.20 4.86 -14.27
C LYS A 39 0.86 5.29 -13.69
N VAL A 40 0.14 6.15 -14.41
CA VAL A 40 -1.27 6.42 -14.13
C VAL A 40 -2.05 5.14 -14.42
N LYS A 41 -2.38 4.41 -13.36
CA LYS A 41 -3.24 3.22 -13.42
C LYS A 41 -4.49 3.51 -12.62
N TRP A 42 -5.61 2.96 -13.08
CA TRP A 42 -6.79 2.86 -12.25
C TRP A 42 -6.46 1.95 -11.08
N THR A 43 -6.52 2.49 -9.86
CA THR A 43 -6.43 1.65 -8.67
C THR A 43 -7.58 0.67 -8.68
N THR A 44 -7.26 -0.61 -8.62
CA THR A 44 -8.21 -1.68 -8.43
C THR A 44 -8.76 -1.62 -7.00
N ASN A 45 -9.96 -2.17 -6.78
CA ASN A 45 -10.55 -2.26 -5.43
C ASN A 45 -9.61 -2.99 -4.44
N LEU A 46 -8.75 -3.88 -4.95
CA LEU A 46 -7.74 -4.58 -4.15
C LEU A 46 -6.67 -3.62 -3.65
N GLU A 47 -6.18 -2.71 -4.49
CA GLU A 47 -5.18 -1.70 -4.11
C GLU A 47 -5.74 -0.70 -3.09
N GLU A 48 -7.01 -0.30 -3.21
CA GLU A 48 -7.69 0.55 -2.21
C GLU A 48 -7.83 -0.18 -0.86
N CYS A 49 -8.25 -1.44 -0.87
CA CYS A 49 -8.32 -2.27 0.34
C CYS A 49 -6.94 -2.42 1.00
N CYS A 50 -5.90 -2.71 0.22
CA CYS A 50 -4.53 -2.81 0.73
C CYS A 50 -4.05 -1.49 1.31
N ALA A 51 -4.29 -0.35 0.64
CA ALA A 51 -3.90 0.96 1.14
C ALA A 51 -4.59 1.31 2.47
N ARG A 52 -5.88 0.96 2.62
CA ARG A 52 -6.62 1.12 3.87
C ARG A 52 -6.13 0.19 4.98
N ALA A 53 -5.83 -1.06 4.64
CA ALA A 53 -5.33 -2.06 5.59
C ALA A 53 -3.90 -1.76 6.06
N LEU A 54 -3.08 -1.11 5.23
CA LEU A 54 -1.68 -0.76 5.51
C LEU A 54 -1.51 0.67 6.03
N SER A 55 -2.50 1.19 6.75
CA SER A 55 -2.34 2.48 7.42
C SER A 55 -1.22 2.41 8.48
N ARG A 56 -0.50 3.51 8.68
CA ARG A 56 0.59 3.60 9.66
C ARG A 56 0.24 3.04 11.05
N PRO A 57 -0.91 3.36 11.69
CA PRO A 57 -1.24 2.80 12.99
C PRO A 57 -1.43 1.28 12.93
N VAL A 58 -2.13 0.76 11.92
CA VAL A 58 -2.35 -0.70 11.80
C VAL A 58 -1.04 -1.46 11.62
N VAL A 59 -0.12 -0.93 10.82
CA VAL A 59 1.19 -1.53 10.63
C VAL A 59 2.02 -1.48 11.92
N GLN A 60 2.00 -0.34 12.62
CA GLN A 60 2.70 -0.17 13.89
C GLN A 60 2.18 -1.15 14.94
N ASP A 61 0.85 -1.21 15.15
CA ASP A 61 0.19 -2.08 16.11
C ASP A 61 0.50 -3.56 15.84
N TYR A 62 0.52 -3.96 14.56
CA TYR A 62 0.89 -5.31 14.16
C TYR A 62 2.33 -5.66 14.58
N PHE A 63 3.29 -4.78 14.32
CA PHE A 63 4.69 -5.04 14.65
C PHE A 63 4.97 -4.97 16.15
N GLU A 64 4.26 -4.12 16.90
CA GLU A 64 4.31 -4.11 18.36
C GLU A 64 3.78 -5.42 18.95
N LEU A 65 2.61 -5.87 18.51
CA LEU A 65 2.05 -7.16 18.92
C LEU A 65 2.98 -8.33 18.59
N LEU A 66 3.59 -8.31 17.40
CA LEU A 66 4.53 -9.33 16.98
C LEU A 66 5.77 -9.38 17.89
N ARG A 67 6.37 -8.21 18.17
CA ARG A 67 7.52 -8.10 19.07
C ARG A 67 7.17 -8.64 20.46
N ASP A 68 6.06 -8.18 21.04
CA ASP A 68 5.62 -8.59 22.37
C ASP A 68 5.35 -10.10 22.45
N THR A 69 4.86 -10.69 21.35
CA THR A 69 4.65 -12.15 21.24
C THR A 69 5.98 -12.91 21.19
N ILE A 70 6.94 -12.42 20.39
CA ILE A 70 8.28 -13.04 20.30
C ILE A 70 8.97 -13.03 21.67
N GLU A 71 8.91 -11.89 22.37
CA GLU A 71 9.48 -11.74 23.71
C GLU A 71 8.78 -12.64 24.74
N ARG A 72 7.45 -12.69 24.72
CA ARG A 72 6.66 -13.48 25.67
C ARG A 72 6.93 -14.98 25.57
N TYR A 73 7.16 -15.49 24.36
CA TYR A 73 7.29 -16.92 24.11
C TYR A 73 8.73 -17.38 23.82
N ASP A 74 9.73 -16.50 23.95
CA ASP A 74 11.13 -16.75 23.52
C ASP A 74 11.18 -17.37 22.12
N ALA A 75 10.37 -16.82 21.21
CA ALA A 75 10.20 -17.38 19.88
C ALA A 75 11.48 -17.19 19.06
N LYS A 76 12.35 -18.20 19.08
CA LYS A 76 13.58 -18.17 18.30
C LYS A 76 13.24 -18.04 16.81
N PRO A 77 13.94 -17.19 16.04
CA PRO A 77 13.66 -16.99 14.62
C PRO A 77 13.60 -18.28 13.78
N LYS A 78 14.32 -19.32 14.20
CA LYS A 78 14.32 -20.65 13.57
C LYS A 78 13.02 -21.44 13.75
N ASN A 79 12.15 -21.03 14.67
CA ASN A 79 10.89 -21.68 15.03
C ASN A 79 9.67 -20.87 14.61
N ILE A 80 9.85 -19.79 13.83
CA ILE A 80 8.76 -19.00 13.28
C ILE A 80 8.35 -19.65 11.96
N PHE A 81 7.29 -20.45 12.02
CA PHE A 81 6.71 -21.10 10.84
C PHE A 81 5.58 -20.24 10.28
N ASN A 82 5.62 -19.94 8.99
CA ASN A 82 4.50 -19.29 8.32
C ASN A 82 3.42 -20.33 8.01
N MET A 83 2.26 -20.22 8.66
CA MET A 83 1.08 -21.03 8.37
C MET A 83 0.16 -20.26 7.42
N ASP A 84 0.58 -20.06 6.17
CA ASP A 84 -0.31 -19.50 5.15
C ASP A 84 -1.16 -20.61 4.52
N GLU A 85 -2.48 -20.41 4.49
CA GLU A 85 -3.47 -21.39 4.03
C GLU A 85 -3.30 -21.77 2.55
N LYS A 86 -2.59 -20.93 1.77
CA LYS A 86 -2.21 -21.26 0.39
C LYS A 86 -1.13 -22.34 0.32
N VAL A 87 -0.23 -22.41 1.31
CA VAL A 87 0.79 -23.49 1.41
C VAL A 87 0.12 -24.82 1.71
N ILE A 88 -0.89 -24.84 2.59
CA ILE A 88 -1.66 -26.05 2.90
C ILE A 88 -2.37 -26.55 1.64
N ARG A 89 -3.02 -25.67 0.88
CA ARG A 89 -3.69 -26.07 -0.38
C ARG A 89 -2.71 -26.59 -1.44
N LEU A 90 -1.53 -25.98 -1.62
CA LEU A 90 -0.52 -26.45 -2.58
C LEU A 90 0.15 -27.77 -2.16
N ALA A 91 0.38 -27.99 -0.86
CA ALA A 91 0.93 -29.24 -0.34
C ALA A 91 -0.03 -30.42 -0.60
N SER A 92 -1.35 -30.21 -0.49
CA SER A 92 -2.35 -31.23 -0.85
C SER A 92 -2.41 -31.55 -2.36
N PHE A 93 -1.91 -30.69 -3.25
CA PHE A 93 -1.83 -30.97 -4.69
C PHE A 93 -0.57 -31.72 -5.11
N LEU A 94 0.47 -31.77 -4.27
CA LEU A 94 1.73 -32.48 -4.57
C LEU A 94 1.75 -33.93 -4.04
N LEU A 95 0.64 -34.39 -3.44
CA LEU A 95 0.49 -35.74 -2.85
C LEU A 95 -0.63 -36.57 -3.50
N ILE A 96 -1.08 -36.22 -4.71
CA ILE A 96 -2.03 -37.01 -5.52
C ILE A 96 -1.41 -37.35 -6.86
#